data_AF-A0A0A2B5E2-F1
#
_entry.id   AF-A0A0A2B5E2-F1
#
_cell.length_a   1.000
_cell.length_b   1.000
_cell.length_c   1.000
_cell.angle_alpha   90.00
_cell.angle_beta   90.00
_cell.angle_gamma   90.00
#
_symmetry.space_group_name_H-M   'P 1'
#
loop_
_entity.id
_entity.type
_entity.pdbx_description
1 polymer ?
#
loop_
_entity_poly.entity_id
_entity_poly.type
_entity_poly.pdbx_seq_one_letter_code
_entity_poly.pdbx_strand_id
1 'polypeptide(L)' 'MTRIKHIDGLRAIAIIAVVFYHAFPKTFPNGYLGVDYFLAISGFVISKKYFLDEDKFSFKEFWSKRITRLYPQMLA' A
#
# COMPACT_ATOMS: atom_id res chain seq x y z
N MET A 1 -18.09 -2.61 2.05
CA MET A 1 -16.67 -2.53 2.49
C MET A 1 -16.10 -3.93 2.63
N THR A 2 -15.75 -4.57 1.51
CA THR A 2 -15.28 -5.96 1.52
C THR A 2 -13.76 -5.95 1.62
N ARG A 3 -13.22 -6.11 2.83
CA ARG A 3 -11.77 -6.31 3.00
C ARG A 3 -11.38 -7.60 2.30
N ILE A 4 -10.53 -7.47 1.29
CA ILE A 4 -9.99 -8.60 0.57
C ILE A 4 -8.82 -9.16 1.39
N LYS A 5 -9.13 -10.01 2.38
CA LYS A 5 -8.17 -10.50 3.39
C LYS A 5 -6.90 -11.10 2.78
N HIS A 6 -7.02 -11.79 1.64
CA HIS A 6 -5.87 -12.37 0.94
C HIS A 6 -4.91 -11.32 0.39
N ILE A 7 -5.41 -10.17 -0.06
CA ILE A 7 -4.56 -9.07 -0.56
C ILE A 7 -3.82 -8.37 0.59
N ASP A 8 -4.48 -8.18 1.74
CA ASP A 8 -3.81 -7.66 2.93
C ASP A 8 -2.68 -8.62 3.39
N GLY A 9 -2.87 -9.94 3.25
CA GLY A 9 -1.83 -10.94 3.49
C GLY A 9 -0.63 -10.80 2.54
N LEU A 10 -0.87 -10.58 1.25
CA LEU A 10 0.21 -10.33 0.28
C LEU A 10 1.00 -9.06 0.60
N ARG A 11 0.33 -8.00 1.07
CA ARG A 11 1.00 -6.77 1.54
C ARG A 11 1.88 -7.05 2.76
N ALA A 12 1.42 -7.90 3.69
CA ALA A 12 2.21 -8.29 4.85
C ALA A 12 3.49 -9.05 4.43
N ILE A 13 3.39 -9.99 3.49
CA ILE A 13 4.56 -10.70 2.94
C ILE A 13 5.55 -9.71 2.30
N ALA A 14 5.05 -8.75 1.53
CA ALA A 14 5.88 -7.72 0.92
C ALA A 14 6.62 -6.87 1.97
N ILE A 15 5.93 -6.44 3.04
CA ILE A 15 6.55 -5.72 4.17
C ILE A 15 7.62 -6.58 4.86
N ILE A 16 7.34 -7.86 5.09
CA ILE A 16 8.29 -8.79 5.70
C ILE A 16 9.58 -8.83 4.87
N ALA A 17 9.49 -8.98 3.55
CA ALA A 17 10.66 -8.96 2.67
C ALA A 17 11.47 -7.65 2.79
N VAL A 18 10.81 -6.49 2.92
CA VAL A 18 11.48 -5.19 3.14
C VAL A 18 12.18 -5.13 4.49
N VAL A 19 11.56 -5.65 5.55
CA VAL A 19 12.17 -5.70 6.89
C VAL A 19 13.41 -6.60 6.87
N PHE A 20 13.34 -7.77 6.23
CA PHE A 20 14.48 -8.68 6.10
C PHE A 20 15.62 -8.07 5.28
N TYR A 21 15.33 -7.29 4.23
CA TYR A 21 16.33 -6.54 3.49
C TYR A 21 17.10 -5.57 4.38
N HIS A 22 16.40 -4.80 5.21
CA HIS A 22 17.03 -3.81 6.09
C HIS A 22 17.77 -4.47 7.27
N ALA A 23 17.27 -5.58 7.79
CA ALA A 23 17.90 -6.30 8.90
C ALA A 23 19.13 -7.09 8.45
N PHE A 24 19.10 -7.70 7.25
CA PHE A 24 20.14 -8.59 6.74
C PHE A 24 20.44 -8.37 5.25
N PRO A 25 20.95 -7.18 4.86
CA PRO A 25 21.09 -6.78 3.46
C PRO A 25 22.00 -7.70 2.64
N LYS A 26 23.01 -8.31 3.26
CA LYS A 26 23.92 -9.27 2.60
C LYS A 26 23.28 -10.63 2.33
N THR A 27 22.29 -11.03 3.14
CA THR A 27 21.62 -12.34 3.03
C THR A 27 20.37 -12.25 2.15
N PHE A 28 19.72 -11.09 2.13
CA PHE A 28 18.51 -10.84 1.34
C PHE A 28 18.71 -9.67 0.35
N PRO A 29 19.66 -9.71 -0.59
CA PRO A 29 19.99 -8.57 -1.44
C PRO A 29 18.83 -8.06 -2.30
N ASN A 30 17.86 -8.92 -2.61
CA ASN A 30 16.71 -8.61 -3.45
C ASN A 30 15.45 -8.20 -2.68
N GLY A 31 15.52 -8.02 -1.36
CA GLY A 31 14.33 -7.67 -0.58
C GLY A 31 13.80 -6.24 -0.83
N TYR A 32 14.52 -5.42 -1.59
CA TYR A 32 14.01 -4.15 -2.13
C TYR A 32 12.76 -4.35 -3.02
N LEU A 33 12.64 -5.50 -3.71
CA LEU A 33 11.46 -5.86 -4.49
C LEU A 33 10.18 -5.88 -3.64
N GLY A 34 10.31 -6.10 -2.33
CA GLY A 34 9.19 -6.01 -1.40
C GLY A 34 8.53 -4.62 -1.41
N VAL A 35 9.29 -3.55 -1.64
CA VAL A 35 8.74 -2.19 -1.78
C VAL A 35 7.90 -2.10 -3.06
N ASP A 36 8.44 -2.55 -4.19
CA ASP A 36 7.75 -2.52 -5.48
C ASP A 36 6.45 -3.31 -5.44
N TYR A 37 6.48 -4.53 -4.90
CA TYR A 37 5.29 -5.35 -4.71
C TYR A 37 4.29 -4.69 -3.76
N PHE A 38 4.74 -4.13 -2.64
CA PHE A 38 3.86 -3.46 -1.69
C PHE A 38 3.13 -2.27 -2.32
N LEU A 39 3.85 -1.46 -3.09
CA LEU A 39 3.29 -0.30 -3.80
C LEU A 39 2.32 -0.74 -4.90
N ALA A 40 2.67 -1.73 -5.71
CA ALA A 40 1.80 -2.25 -6.77
C ALA A 40 0.50 -2.83 -6.21
N ILE A 41 0.57 -3.66 -5.16
CA ILE A 41 -0.61 -4.25 -4.52
C ILE A 41 -1.49 -3.16 -3.89
N SER A 42 -0.87 -2.20 -3.20
CA SER A 42 -1.61 -1.08 -2.60
C SER A 42 -2.29 -0.23 -3.68
N GLY A 43 -1.59 0.04 -4.78
CA GLY A 43 -2.12 0.74 -5.95
C GLY A 43 -3.34 0.03 -6.54
N PHE A 44 -3.27 -1.29 -6.73
CA PHE A 44 -4.39 -2.09 -7.21
C PHE A 44 -5.64 -1.96 -6.31
N VAL A 45 -5.47 -2.11 -4.98
CA VAL A 45 -6.59 -1.99 -4.03
C VAL A 45 -7.21 -0.60 -4.05
N ILE A 46 -6.38 0.43 -4.13
CA ILE A 46 -6.83 1.82 -4.21
C ILE A 46 -7.59 2.04 -5.52
N SER A 47 -7.01 1.64 -6.65
CA SER A 47 -7.64 1.80 -7.97
C SER A 47 -8.97 1.06 -8.05
N LYS A 48 -9.03 -0.18 -7.56
CA LYS A 48 -10.28 -0.94 -7.49
C LYS A 48 -11.36 -0.19 -6.71
N LYS A 49 -11.02 0.29 -5.51
CA LYS A 49 -11.99 0.99 -4.65
C LYS A 49 -12.52 2.28 -5.28
N TYR A 50 -11.67 3.08 -5.91
CA TYR A 50 -12.03 4.45 -6.32
C TYR A 50 -12.38 4.58 -7.81
N PHE A 51 -11.90 3.67 -8.67
CA PHE A 51 -12.10 3.76 -10.11
C PHE A 51 -12.99 2.67 -10.69
N LEU A 52 -13.05 1.49 -10.06
CA LEU A 52 -13.86 0.37 -10.56
C LEU A 52 -15.20 0.23 -9.83
N ASP A 53 -15.24 0.55 -8.53
CA ASP A 53 -16.44 0.38 -7.70
C ASP A 53 -17.26 1.68 -7.50
N GLU A 54 -16.76 2.85 -7.94
CA GLU A 54 -17.46 4.15 -7.81
C GLU A 54 -17.79 4.74 -9.20
N ASP A 55 -19.07 5.01 -9.48
CA ASP A 55 -19.54 5.63 -10.74
C ASP A 55 -19.06 7.07 -10.96
N LYS A 56 -18.65 7.77 -9.89
CA LYS A 56 -18.20 9.17 -9.93
C LYS A 56 -16.89 9.36 -9.17
N PHE A 57 -15.79 8.93 -9.78
CA PHE A 57 -14.48 9.21 -9.24
C PHE A 57 -14.18 10.73 -9.24
N SER A 58 -13.80 11.26 -8.08
CA SER A 58 -13.33 12.65 -7.93
C SER A 58 -11.91 12.67 -7.38
N PHE A 59 -10.97 13.20 -8.18
CA PHE A 59 -9.59 13.39 -7.76
C PHE A 59 -9.47 14.26 -6.50
N LYS A 60 -10.31 15.29 -6.38
CA LYS A 60 -10.32 16.20 -5.22
C LYS A 60 -10.73 15.46 -3.95
N GLU A 61 -11.76 14.61 -4.04
CA GLU A 61 -12.24 13.83 -2.89
C GLU A 61 -11.25 12.74 -2.49
N PHE A 62 -10.63 12.08 -3.47
CA PHE A 62 -9.56 11.10 -3.25
C PHE A 62 -8.40 11.71 -2.46
N TRP A 63 -7.85 12.84 -2.92
CA TRP A 63 -6.72 13.49 -2.26
C TRP A 63 -7.11 14.10 -0.91
N SER A 64 -8.30 14.66 -0.77
CA SER A 64 -8.79 15.19 0.51
C SER A 64 -8.84 14.10 1.60
N LYS A 65 -9.45 12.94 1.31
CA LYS A 65 -9.49 11.79 2.24
C LYS A 65 -8.10 11.23 2.56
N ARG A 66 -7.16 11.33 1.61
CA ARG A 66 -5.80 10.81 1.77
C ARG A 66 -4.94 11.73 2.62
N ILE A 67 -5.00 13.04 2.38
CA ILE A 67 -4.27 14.05 3.15
C ILE A 67 -4.78 14.07 4.59
N THR A 68 -6.09 14.10 4.83
CA THR A 68 -6.63 14.08 6.22
C THR A 68 -6.23 12.84 7.01
N ARG A 69 -5.93 11.72 6.34
CA ARG A 69 -5.45 10.49 6.97
C ARG A 69 -3.94 10.44 7.19
N LEU A 70 -3.14 10.95 6.25
CA LEU A 70 -1.68 10.89 6.30
C LEU A 70 -1.07 12.07 7.08
N TYR A 71 -1.65 13.26 6.94
CA TYR A 71 -1.15 14.49 7.56
C TYR A 71 -1.01 14.43 9.09
N PRO A 72 -1.95 13.84 9.86
CA PRO A 72 -1.79 13.72 11.31
C PRO A 72 -0.59 12.88 11.72
N GLN A 73 -0.20 11.90 10.90
CA GLN A 73 0.95 11.03 11.16
C GLN A 73 2.29 11.72 10.86
N MET A 74 2.26 12.88 10.19
CA MET A 74 3.46 13.67 9.90
C MET A 74 3.76 14.72 10.97
N LEU A 75 2.76 15.09 11.79
CA LEU A 75 2.91 16.04 12.90
C LEU A 75 3.14 15.35 14.25
N ALA A 76 2.94 14.03 14.31
CA ALA A 76 3.12 13.19 15.48
C ALA A 76 4.57 12.69 15.62
#